data_AF-A0A940TLB8-F1
#
_entry.id   AF-A0A940TLB8-F1
#
_cell.length_a   1.000
_cell.length_b   1.000
_cell.length_c   1.000
_cell.angle_alpha   90.00
_cell.angle_beta   90.00
_cell.angle_gamma   90.00
#
_symmetry.space_group_name_H-M   'P 1'
#
loop_
_entity.id
_entity.type
_entity.pdbx_description
1 polymer ?
#
loop_
_entity_poly.entity_id
_entity_poly.type
_entity_poly.pdbx_seq_one_letter_code
_entity_poly.pdbx_strand_id
1 'polypeptide(L)'
;MEPDAERLTQRRWLRRAFLAGAVTDALALVPMLIPSVARLLWGFDDLDGAYRFAIGYGASLMLGWTVLLLWAYREPLERAFVAVLTVIVIYGLVATEIVAVLAGHLAWWRMLGTWMLQAGLVALFAGAYHYPWLARHLTASRGPTAV
;
A
#
# COMPACT_ATOMS: atom_id res chain seq x y z
N MET A 1 -27.41 -4.83 -14.78
CA MET A 1 -26.98 -4.99 -13.38
C MET A 1 -27.22 -3.66 -12.70
N GLU A 2 -27.85 -3.63 -11.53
CA GLU A 2 -28.31 -2.40 -10.88
C GLU A 2 -27.10 -1.54 -10.42
N PRO A 3 -27.04 -0.23 -10.74
CA PRO A 3 -25.89 0.65 -10.43
C PRO A 3 -25.47 0.63 -8.96
N ASP A 4 -26.42 0.37 -8.07
CA ASP A 4 -26.20 0.35 -6.62
C ASP A 4 -25.42 -0.88 -6.15
N ALA A 5 -25.59 -2.04 -6.81
CA ALA A 5 -24.87 -3.27 -6.46
C ALA A 5 -23.37 -3.17 -6.76
N GLU A 6 -23.01 -2.51 -7.86
CA GLU A 6 -21.61 -2.25 -8.23
C GLU A 6 -20.95 -1.28 -7.25
N ARG A 7 -21.63 -0.19 -6.87
CA ARG A 7 -21.14 0.77 -5.88
C ARG A 7 -20.93 0.14 -4.51
N LEU A 8 -21.86 -0.71 -4.05
CA LEU A 8 -21.72 -1.45 -2.79
C LEU A 8 -20.52 -2.39 -2.80
N THR A 9 -20.27 -3.05 -3.92
CA THR A 9 -19.13 -3.95 -4.09
C THR A 9 -17.81 -3.19 -4.09
N GLN A 10 -17.73 -2.11 -4.88
CA GLN A 10 -16.56 -1.22 -4.91
C GLN A 10 -16.27 -0.62 -3.52
N ARG A 11 -17.30 -0.18 -2.80
CA ARG A 11 -17.19 0.31 -1.41
C ARG A 11 -16.54 -0.71 -0.49
N ARG A 12 -16.92 -1.99 -0.60
CA ARG A 12 -16.35 -3.09 0.21
C ARG A 12 -14.88 -3.33 -0.14
N TRP A 13 -14.52 -3.31 -1.43
CA TRP A 13 -13.14 -3.47 -1.88
C TRP A 13 -12.24 -2.34 -1.40
N LEU A 14 -12.66 -1.08 -1.58
CA LEU A 14 -11.92 0.08 -1.08
C LEU A 14 -11.77 0.06 0.44
N ARG A 15 -12.80 -0.34 1.20
CA ARG A 15 -12.69 -0.53 2.65
C ARG A 15 -11.63 -1.55 3.04
N ARG A 16 -11.59 -2.70 2.36
CA ARG A 16 -10.55 -3.71 2.60
C ARG A 16 -9.17 -3.18 2.25
N ALA A 17 -9.04 -2.46 1.13
CA ALA A 17 -7.78 -1.84 0.72
C ALA A 17 -7.28 -0.83 1.77
N PHE A 18 -8.12 0.11 2.19
CA PHE A 18 -7.77 1.10 3.21
C PHE A 18 -7.43 0.46 4.54
N LEU A 19 -8.18 -0.56 4.98
CA LEU A 19 -7.88 -1.27 6.22
C LEU A 19 -6.56 -2.04 6.14
N ALA A 20 -6.32 -2.76 5.05
CA ALA A 20 -5.09 -3.52 4.85
C ALA A 20 -3.86 -2.59 4.80
N GLY A 21 -3.98 -1.45 4.11
CA GLY A 21 -2.94 -0.42 4.10
C GLY A 21 -2.69 0.15 5.50
N ALA A 22 -3.75 0.52 6.24
CA ALA A 22 -3.60 1.07 7.59
C ALA A 22 -2.94 0.10 8.56
N VAL A 23 -3.30 -1.18 8.49
CA VAL A 23 -2.65 -2.24 9.29
C VAL A 23 -1.18 -2.38 8.88
N THR A 24 -0.88 -2.35 7.58
CA THR A 24 0.50 -2.46 7.10
C THR A 24 1.36 -1.29 7.58
N ASP A 25 0.88 -0.06 7.45
CA ASP A 25 1.60 1.14 7.90
C ASP A 25 1.81 1.11 9.42
N ALA A 26 0.80 0.69 10.18
CA ALA A 26 0.91 0.53 11.63
C ALA A 26 1.94 -0.55 12.02
N LEU A 27 2.00 -1.66 11.28
CA LEU A 27 3.03 -2.69 11.48
C LEU A 27 4.42 -2.20 11.06
N ALA A 28 4.52 -1.38 10.02
CA ALA A 28 5.78 -0.80 9.57
C ALA A 28 6.39 0.17 10.60
N LEU A 29 5.57 0.77 11.48
CA LEU A 29 6.07 1.55 12.61
C LEU A 29 6.91 0.72 13.58
N VAL A 30 6.66 -0.59 13.72
CA VAL A 30 7.36 -1.44 14.68
C VAL A 30 8.88 -1.47 14.42
N PRO A 31 9.38 -1.83 13.22
CA PRO A 31 10.81 -1.73 12.94
C PRO A 31 11.34 -0.30 12.97
N MET A 32 10.52 0.71 12.64
CA MET A 32 10.95 2.10 12.68
C MET A 32 11.20 2.65 14.08
N LEU A 33 10.40 2.19 15.05
CA LEU A 33 10.49 2.63 16.46
C LEU A 33 11.37 1.72 17.31
N ILE A 34 11.54 0.46 16.91
CA ILE A 34 12.28 -0.55 17.68
C ILE A 34 13.53 -0.98 16.90
N PRO A 35 14.73 -0.47 17.27
CA PRO A 35 15.95 -0.72 16.52
C PRO A 35 16.33 -2.20 16.38
N SER A 36 16.00 -3.05 17.36
CA SER A 36 16.26 -4.48 17.29
C SER A 36 15.45 -5.17 16.19
N VAL A 37 14.22 -4.70 15.93
CA VAL A 37 13.37 -5.22 14.85
C VAL A 37 13.86 -4.70 13.50
N ALA A 38 14.29 -3.44 13.40
CA ALA A 38 14.96 -2.92 12.19
C ALA A 38 16.23 -3.71 11.85
N ARG A 39 17.06 -4.05 12.84
CA ARG A 39 18.25 -4.87 12.61
C ARG A 39 17.89 -6.28 12.10
N LEU A 40 16.86 -6.89 12.68
CA LEU A 40 16.40 -8.20 12.26
C LEU A 40 15.87 -8.18 10.81
N LEU A 41 14.97 -7.24 10.50
CA LEU A 41 14.29 -7.18 9.20
C LEU A 41 15.18 -6.58 8.10
N TRP A 42 15.80 -5.43 8.38
CA TRP A 42 16.53 -4.64 7.38
C TRP A 42 18.05 -4.81 7.47
N GLY A 43 18.59 -5.17 8.64
CA GLY A 43 20.04 -5.38 8.79
C GLY A 43 20.81 -4.10 9.03
N PHE A 44 20.13 -3.05 9.48
CA PHE A 44 20.78 -1.82 9.90
C PHE A 44 21.49 -2.02 11.24
N ASP A 45 22.82 -2.03 11.22
CA ASP A 45 23.66 -2.12 12.41
C ASP A 45 24.09 -0.74 12.91
N ASP A 46 24.21 0.24 12.02
CA ASP A 46 24.61 1.62 12.31
C ASP A 46 23.40 2.53 12.56
N LEU A 47 23.16 2.83 13.84
CA LEU A 47 22.10 3.73 14.31
C LEU A 47 22.64 5.16 14.48
N ASP A 48 23.26 5.69 13.43
CA ASP A 48 23.86 7.03 13.46
C ASP A 48 22.81 8.16 13.50
N GLY A 49 23.27 9.40 13.62
CA GLY A 49 22.38 10.56 13.70
C GLY A 49 21.51 10.75 12.45
N ALA A 50 22.07 10.47 11.26
CA ALA A 50 21.36 10.59 9.99
C ALA A 50 20.26 9.52 9.85
N TYR A 51 20.56 8.28 10.22
CA TYR A 51 19.60 7.18 10.26
C TYR A 51 18.45 7.49 11.20
N ARG A 52 18.75 7.91 12.44
CA ARG A 52 17.72 8.25 13.44
C ARG A 52 16.82 9.40 12.98
N PHE A 53 17.38 10.39 12.29
CA PHE A 53 16.61 11.46 11.69
C PHE A 53 15.70 10.94 10.57
N ALA A 54 16.26 10.23 9.58
CA ALA A 54 15.50 9.71 8.44
C ALA A 54 14.37 8.75 8.86
N ILE A 55 14.66 7.83 9.78
CA ILE A 55 13.66 6.88 10.26
C ILE A 55 12.59 7.54 11.12
N GLY A 56 12.92 8.62 11.85
CA GLY A 56 11.95 9.44 12.56
C GLY A 56 10.96 10.14 11.62
N TYR A 57 11.46 10.66 10.48
CA TYR A 57 10.61 11.18 9.42
C TYR A 57 9.73 10.08 8.80
N GLY A 58 10.32 8.93 8.49
CA GLY A 58 9.60 7.76 7.98
C GLY A 58 8.48 7.32 8.93
N ALA A 59 8.76 7.21 10.22
CA ALA A 59 7.79 6.82 11.24
C ALA A 59 6.64 7.85 11.36
N SER A 60 6.97 9.14 11.36
CA SER A 60 5.97 10.20 11.42
C SER A 60 5.04 10.18 10.19
N LEU A 61 5.62 9.94 9.00
CA LEU A 61 4.85 9.76 7.77
C LEU A 61 3.97 8.52 7.82
N MET A 62 4.50 7.36 8.23
CA MET A 62 3.71 6.11 8.36
C MET A 62 2.54 6.26 9.34
N LEU A 63 2.75 6.96 10.46
CA LEU A 63 1.68 7.23 11.42
C LEU A 63 0.62 8.17 10.83
N GLY A 64 1.04 9.25 10.17
CA GLY A 64 0.12 10.14 9.47
C GLY A 64 -0.67 9.42 8.37
N TRP A 65 -0.01 8.55 7.61
CA TRP A 65 -0.63 7.76 6.56
C TRP A 65 -1.62 6.73 7.10
N THR A 66 -1.29 6.07 8.21
CA THR A 66 -2.21 5.17 8.94
C THR A 66 -3.51 5.91 9.29
N VAL A 67 -3.41 7.11 9.87
CA VAL A 67 -4.58 7.93 10.22
C VAL A 67 -5.37 8.33 8.96
N LEU A 68 -4.69 8.72 7.88
CA LEU A 68 -5.30 9.08 6.61
C LEU A 68 -6.10 7.91 6.01
N LEU A 69 -5.56 6.69 6.06
CA LEU A 69 -6.22 5.48 5.55
C LEU A 69 -7.43 5.09 6.41
N LEU A 70 -7.33 5.19 7.74
CA LEU A 70 -8.46 4.98 8.65
C LEU A 70 -9.55 6.05 8.45
N TRP A 71 -9.17 7.27 8.13
CA TRP A 71 -10.10 8.32 7.73
C TRP A 71 -10.76 7.96 6.39
N ALA A 72 -10.00 7.57 5.36
CA ALA A 72 -10.54 7.14 4.07
C ALA A 72 -11.49 5.93 4.19
N TYR A 73 -11.23 5.02 5.12
CA TYR A 73 -12.07 3.85 5.40
C TYR A 73 -13.53 4.20 5.78
N ARG A 74 -13.77 5.35 6.41
CA ARG A 74 -15.13 5.77 6.81
C ARG A 74 -16.02 6.06 5.60
N GLU A 75 -15.49 6.82 4.63
CA GLU A 75 -16.15 7.26 3.40
C GLU A 75 -15.30 6.90 2.16
N PRO A 76 -15.18 5.61 1.83
CA PRO A 76 -14.19 5.12 0.87
C PRO A 76 -14.43 5.57 -0.58
N LEU A 77 -15.69 5.81 -0.96
CA LEU A 77 -16.03 6.23 -2.33
C LEU A 77 -15.71 7.70 -2.56
N GLU A 78 -16.04 8.56 -1.59
CA GLU A 78 -15.75 9.99 -1.63
C GLU A 78 -14.24 10.26 -1.55
N ARG A 79 -13.51 9.36 -0.89
CA ARG A 79 -12.07 9.46 -0.65
C ARG A 79 -11.26 8.48 -1.49
N ALA A 80 -11.82 8.01 -2.61
CA ALA A 80 -11.16 7.05 -3.50
C ALA A 80 -9.82 7.56 -4.06
N PHE A 81 -9.63 8.88 -4.13
CA PHE A 81 -8.36 9.50 -4.50
C PHE A 81 -7.20 9.07 -3.58
N VAL A 82 -7.46 8.82 -2.30
CA VAL A 82 -6.44 8.34 -1.34
C VAL A 82 -5.85 7.01 -1.79
N ALA A 83 -6.62 6.14 -2.46
CA ALA A 83 -6.10 4.88 -3.01
C ALA A 83 -5.03 5.12 -4.08
N VAL A 84 -5.26 6.08 -4.98
CA VAL A 84 -4.29 6.46 -6.04
C VAL A 84 -3.03 7.05 -5.41
N LEU A 85 -3.21 7.94 -4.43
CA LEU A 85 -2.10 8.54 -3.71
C LEU A 85 -1.24 7.48 -3.00
N THR A 86 -1.87 6.47 -2.38
CA THR A 86 -1.16 5.35 -1.75
C THR A 86 -0.35 4.54 -2.76
N VAL A 87 -0.87 4.29 -3.98
CA VAL A 87 -0.10 3.61 -5.04
C VAL A 87 1.15 4.42 -5.41
N ILE A 88 1.04 5.75 -5.53
CA ILE A 88 2.17 6.64 -5.81
C ILE A 88 3.22 6.56 -4.69
N VAL A 89 2.78 6.57 -3.43
CA VAL A 89 3.68 6.42 -2.28
C VAL A 89 4.39 5.07 -2.30
N ILE A 90 3.69 3.97 -2.61
CA ILE A 90 4.32 2.64 -2.71
C ILE A 90 5.41 2.65 -3.79
N TYR A 91 5.20 3.31 -4.94
CA TYR A 91 6.27 3.43 -5.95
C TYR A 91 7.49 4.21 -5.44
N GLY A 92 7.28 5.28 -4.67
CA GLY A 92 8.39 6.01 -4.03
C GLY A 92 9.18 5.15 -3.04
N LEU A 93 8.49 4.32 -2.26
CA LEU A 93 9.12 3.37 -1.33
C LEU A 93 9.94 2.31 -2.07
N VAL A 94 9.34 1.66 -3.09
CA VAL A 94 10.02 0.67 -3.94
C VAL A 94 11.27 1.26 -4.58
N ALA A 95 11.19 2.49 -5.12
CA ALA A 95 12.34 3.15 -5.72
C ALA A 95 13.46 3.40 -4.69
N THR A 96 13.11 3.82 -3.47
CA THR A 96 14.07 4.03 -2.38
C THR A 96 14.76 2.73 -1.99
N GLU A 97 14.01 1.63 -1.91
CA GLU A 97 14.56 0.30 -1.60
C GLU A 97 15.49 -0.21 -2.70
N ILE A 98 15.13 -0.04 -3.97
CA ILE A 98 15.97 -0.39 -5.10
C ILE A 98 17.30 0.38 -5.04
N VAL A 99 17.25 1.69 -4.82
CA VAL A 99 18.45 2.51 -4.69
C VAL A 99 19.33 2.03 -3.53
N ALA A 100 18.73 1.71 -2.37
CA ALA A 100 19.48 1.21 -1.22
C ALA A 100 20.13 -0.17 -1.46
N VAL A 101 19.45 -1.06 -2.20
CA VAL A 101 20.00 -2.36 -2.61
C VAL A 101 21.15 -2.17 -3.61
N LEU A 102 20.98 -1.31 -4.62
CA LEU A 102 22.01 -1.03 -5.62
C LEU A 102 23.25 -0.34 -5.03
N ALA A 103 23.06 0.49 -4.00
CA ALA A 103 24.14 1.13 -3.26
C ALA A 103 24.85 0.18 -2.27
N GLY A 104 24.36 -1.05 -2.10
CA GLY A 104 24.94 -2.04 -1.18
C GLY A 104 24.59 -1.83 0.30
N HIS A 105 23.66 -0.92 0.62
CA HIS A 105 23.20 -0.68 1.99
C HIS A 105 22.23 -1.74 2.48
N LEU A 106 21.55 -2.45 1.56
CA LEU A 106 20.53 -3.45 1.86
C LEU A 106 20.72 -4.70 1.01
N ALA A 107 20.62 -5.87 1.62
CA ALA A 107 20.67 -7.13 0.88
C ALA A 107 19.31 -7.38 0.17
N TRP A 108 19.34 -7.63 -1.15
CA TRP A 108 18.13 -7.79 -1.96
C TRP A 108 17.18 -8.89 -1.43
N TRP A 109 17.72 -9.98 -0.87
CA TRP A 109 16.92 -11.09 -0.34
C TRP A 109 16.07 -10.69 0.88
N ARG A 110 16.52 -9.69 1.66
CA ARG A 110 15.74 -9.13 2.77
C ARG A 110 14.55 -8.31 2.28
N MET A 111 14.63 -7.78 1.07
CA MET A 111 13.57 -6.96 0.47
C MET A 111 12.49 -7.78 -0.22
N LEU A 112 12.71 -9.08 -0.47
CA LEU A 112 11.71 -9.95 -1.12
C LEU A 112 10.35 -9.89 -0.42
N GLY A 113 10.33 -10.01 0.91
CA GLY A 113 9.08 -9.94 1.68
C GLY A 113 8.39 -8.58 1.54
N THR A 114 9.16 -7.49 1.60
CA THR A 114 8.65 -6.12 1.43
C THR A 114 8.07 -5.91 0.03
N TRP A 115 8.78 -6.34 -1.01
CA TRP A 115 8.33 -6.22 -2.40
C TRP A 115 7.08 -7.06 -2.68
N MET A 116 6.99 -8.27 -2.12
CA MET A 116 5.78 -9.10 -2.25
C MET A 116 4.58 -8.41 -1.58
N LEU A 117 4.77 -7.84 -0.39
CA LEU A 117 3.74 -7.09 0.32
C LEU A 117 3.31 -5.85 -0.47
N GLN A 118 4.27 -5.05 -0.95
CA GLN A 118 4.00 -3.85 -1.75
C GLN A 118 3.30 -4.18 -3.07
N ALA A 119 3.71 -5.23 -3.78
CA ALA A 119 3.04 -5.70 -4.99
C ALA A 119 1.59 -6.10 -4.69
N GLY A 120 1.37 -6.81 -3.58
CA GLY A 120 0.03 -7.17 -3.10
C GLY A 120 -0.83 -5.94 -2.79
N LEU A 121 -0.26 -4.93 -2.12
CA LEU A 121 -0.96 -3.68 -1.82
C LEU A 121 -1.28 -2.88 -3.08
N VAL A 122 -0.35 -2.77 -4.03
CA VAL A 122 -0.60 -2.10 -5.32
C VAL A 122 -1.73 -2.80 -6.05
N ALA A 123 -1.72 -4.13 -6.13
CA ALA A 123 -2.79 -4.90 -6.75
C ALA A 123 -4.14 -4.65 -6.04
N LEU A 124 -4.14 -4.58 -4.70
CA LEU A 124 -5.33 -4.34 -3.91
C LEU A 124 -5.90 -2.92 -4.11
N PHE A 125 -5.06 -1.88 -4.06
CA PHE A 125 -5.48 -0.48 -4.23
C PHE A 125 -5.86 -0.18 -5.68
N ALA A 126 -5.04 -0.59 -6.66
CA ALA A 126 -5.34 -0.41 -8.08
C ALA A 126 -6.59 -1.21 -8.47
N GLY A 127 -6.72 -2.46 -8.01
CA GLY A 127 -7.90 -3.29 -8.26
C GLY A 127 -9.17 -2.70 -7.65
N ALA A 128 -9.10 -2.19 -6.42
CA ALA A 128 -10.24 -1.53 -5.76
C ALA A 128 -10.67 -0.23 -6.47
N TYR A 129 -9.72 0.51 -7.06
CA TYR A 129 -9.99 1.73 -7.81
C TYR A 129 -10.54 1.46 -9.22
N HIS A 130 -9.93 0.54 -9.97
CA HIS A 130 -10.30 0.22 -11.34
C HIS A 130 -11.47 -0.76 -11.46
N TYR A 131 -12.01 -1.28 -10.36
CA TYR A 131 -13.14 -2.21 -10.36
C TYR A 131 -14.33 -1.77 -11.26
N PRO A 132 -14.77 -0.50 -11.28
CA PRO A 132 -15.86 -0.06 -12.17
C PRO A 132 -15.48 -0.10 -13.65
N TRP A 133 -14.21 0.07 -13.99
CA TRP A 133 -13.71 -0.02 -15.37
C TRP A 133 -13.55 -1.49 -15.79
N LEU A 134 -13.05 -2.35 -14.89
CA LEU A 134 -12.88 -3.79 -15.13
C LEU A 134 -14.22 -4.52 -15.26
N ALA A 135 -15.21 -4.21 -14.40
CA ALA A 135 -16.55 -4.80 -14.45
C ALA A 135 -17.27 -4.49 -15.79
N ARG A 136 -17.07 -3.28 -16.32
CA ARG A 136 -17.60 -2.86 -17.62
C ARG A 136 -16.96 -3.63 -18.80
N HIS A 137 -15.67 -3.95 -18.74
CA HIS A 137 -15.00 -4.69 -19.82
C HIS A 137 -15.30 -6.20 -19.78
N LEU A 138 -15.43 -6.79 -18.58
CA LEU A 138 -15.78 -8.21 -18.42
C LEU A 138 -17.23 -8.52 -18.80
N THR A 139 -18.15 -7.59 -18.59
CA THR A 139 -19.54 -7.72 -19.08
C THR A 139 -19.64 -7.48 -20.59
N ALA A 140 -18.84 -6.57 -21.16
CA ALA A 140 -18.78 -6.36 -22.60
C ALA A 140 -18.23 -7.59 -23.37
N SER A 141 -17.36 -8.40 -22.77
CA SER A 141 -16.87 -9.66 -23.36
C SER A 141 -17.86 -10.84 -23.29
N ARG A 142 -18.97 -10.70 -22.53
CA ARG A 142 -20.12 -11.63 -22.57
C ARG A 142 -21.20 -11.05 -23.46
N GLY A 143 -20.92 -10.94 -24.77
CA GLY A 143 -21.93 -10.66 -25.77
C GLY A 143 -22.99 -11.79 -25.80
N PRO A 144 -24.25 -11.47 -26.16
CA PRO A 144 -25.33 -12.45 -26.17
C PRO A 144 -25.00 -13.58 -27.16
N THR A 145 -24.97 -14.81 -26.68
CA THR A 145 -25.17 -15.98 -27.56
C THR A 145 -26.57 -15.83 -28.14
N ALA A 146 -26.64 -15.33 -29.36
CA ALA A 146 -27.85 -15.22 -30.15
C ALA A 146 -28.48 -16.62 -30.33
N VAL A 147 -29.81 -16.58 -30.30
CA VAL A 147 -30.81 -17.62 -30.51
C VAL A 147 -30.52 -18.49 -31.73
#